data_AF-A0A7J4BT73-F1
#
_entry.id   AF-A0A7J4BT73-F1
#
_cell.length_a   1.000
_cell.length_b   1.000
_cell.length_c   1.000
_cell.angle_alpha   90.00
_cell.angle_beta   90.00
_cell.angle_gamma   90.00
#
_symmetry.space_group_name_H-M   'P 1'
#
loop_
_entity.id
_entity.type
_entity.pdbx_description
1 polymer ?
#
loop_
_entity_poly.entity_id
_entity_poly.type
_entity_poly.pdbx_seq_one_letter_code
_entity_poly.pdbx_strand_id
1 'polypeptide(L)'
;MTARSWVGEGISKPPFHVVHHKGILEILTNTLQIEHLPPKSVDGPIRRELELLSSEASIHEWAFKENEGLSLIVPATVYPPREDTGLLFSCLSKLGKGDGRKLLEIGCGSGAVSIALAKFGWEVTTCDVNPLAIAATTGNASYNKVNLTAIEGGLNEGGNFTNQQLIESRGPFDIITWNLPYLSPVKGDEEKLGPLEDAGLVDTQENNGWGVALL
;
A
#
# COMPACT_ATOMS: atom_id res chain seq x y z
N MET A 1 -0.66 -15.79 -28.10
CA MET A 1 -1.52 -14.61 -28.31
C MET A 1 -1.02 -13.54 -27.35
N THR A 2 -0.44 -12.45 -27.86
CA THR A 2 0.24 -11.42 -27.05
C THR A 2 -0.77 -10.41 -26.49
N ALA A 3 -0.52 -9.88 -25.30
CA ALA A 3 -1.39 -9.02 -24.47
C ALA A 3 -1.76 -7.63 -25.07
N ARG A 4 -1.73 -7.49 -26.40
CA ARG A 4 -2.01 -6.24 -27.12
C ARG A 4 -3.48 -6.05 -27.55
N SER A 5 -4.38 -6.98 -27.25
CA SER A 5 -5.77 -6.93 -27.75
C SER A 5 -6.82 -6.39 -26.76
N TRP A 6 -6.43 -5.80 -25.62
CA TRP A 6 -7.36 -5.34 -24.57
C TRP A 6 -7.53 -3.83 -24.46
N VAL A 7 -6.84 -3.04 -25.28
CA VAL A 7 -7.06 -1.58 -25.31
C VAL A 7 -8.07 -1.26 -26.40
N GLY A 8 -9.35 -1.47 -26.08
CA GLY A 8 -10.45 -1.00 -26.90
C GLY A 8 -10.49 0.54 -26.92
N GLU A 9 -10.58 1.10 -28.12
CA GLU A 9 -10.89 2.51 -28.36
C GLU A 9 -12.18 2.88 -27.61
N GLY A 10 -12.07 3.60 -26.49
CA GLY A 10 -13.25 3.94 -25.70
C GLY A 10 -13.05 4.45 -24.27
N ILE A 11 -11.83 4.71 -23.80
CA ILE A 11 -11.63 5.37 -22.50
C ILE A 11 -11.93 6.87 -22.68
N SER A 12 -13.20 7.25 -22.51
CA SER A 12 -13.56 8.63 -22.23
C SER A 12 -12.77 9.08 -21.00
N LYS A 13 -12.13 10.25 -21.06
CA LYS A 13 -11.42 10.87 -19.93
C LYS A 13 -12.20 10.63 -18.62
N PRO A 14 -11.56 10.12 -17.55
CA PRO A 14 -12.24 9.87 -16.29
C PRO A 14 -12.93 11.16 -15.77
N PRO A 15 -14.08 11.05 -15.10
CA PRO A 15 -14.91 12.20 -14.68
C PRO A 15 -14.34 12.96 -13.47
N PHE A 16 -13.05 12.80 -13.18
CA PHE A 16 -12.36 13.47 -12.09
C PHE A 16 -11.13 14.22 -12.60
N HIS A 17 -10.84 15.36 -11.99
CA HIS A 17 -9.56 16.01 -12.18
C HIS A 17 -8.48 15.11 -11.57
N VAL A 18 -7.59 14.57 -12.40
CA VAL A 18 -6.31 14.04 -11.92
C VAL A 18 -5.57 15.24 -11.33
N VAL A 19 -5.60 15.35 -10.01
CA VAL A 19 -4.76 16.32 -9.29
C VAL A 19 -3.34 15.79 -9.42
N HIS A 20 -2.59 16.37 -10.37
CA HIS A 20 -1.16 16.09 -10.52
C HIS A 20 -0.47 16.27 -9.15
N HIS A 21 0.64 15.59 -8.88
CA HIS A 21 1.36 15.68 -7.59
C HIS A 21 1.65 17.12 -7.12
N LYS A 22 1.79 18.08 -8.06
CA LYS A 22 1.81 19.53 -7.76
C LYS A 22 0.60 20.01 -6.95
N GLY A 23 -0.60 19.52 -7.23
CA GLY A 23 -1.82 19.86 -6.52
C GLY A 23 -1.94 19.19 -5.14
N ILE A 24 -1.41 17.97 -4.95
CA ILE A 24 -1.32 17.36 -3.60
C ILE A 24 -0.28 18.11 -2.76
N LEU A 25 0.89 18.41 -3.33
CA LEU A 25 1.91 19.26 -2.68
C LEU A 25 1.39 20.68 -2.42
N GLU A 26 0.65 21.31 -3.34
CA GLU A 26 0.01 22.62 -3.11
C GLU A 26 -1.04 22.57 -2.01
N ILE A 27 -1.87 21.52 -1.97
CA ILE A 27 -2.86 21.34 -0.89
C ILE A 27 -2.15 21.15 0.45
N LEU A 28 -1.10 20.32 0.51
CA LEU A 28 -0.32 20.09 1.74
C LEU A 28 0.45 21.35 2.16
N THR A 29 1.04 22.09 1.21
CA THR A 29 1.80 23.33 1.48
C THR A 29 0.88 24.45 1.96
N ASN A 30 -0.30 24.63 1.34
CA ASN A 30 -1.28 25.62 1.75
C ASN A 30 -1.99 25.28 3.07
N THR A 31 -2.10 23.99 3.40
CA THR A 31 -2.72 23.52 4.66
C THR A 31 -1.74 23.52 5.84
N LEU A 32 -0.45 23.25 5.60
CA LEU A 32 0.56 23.07 6.65
C LEU A 32 1.53 24.24 6.83
N GLN A 33 1.43 25.32 6.03
CA GLN A 33 2.34 26.48 6.07
C GLN A 33 3.83 26.10 6.09
N ILE A 34 4.22 25.05 5.36
CA ILE A 34 5.63 24.63 5.31
C ILE A 34 6.36 25.53 4.31
N GLU A 35 7.12 26.50 4.83
CA GLU A 35 8.02 27.32 4.00
C GLU A 35 9.08 26.46 3.34
N HIS A 36 9.35 26.73 2.06
CA HIS A 36 10.42 26.12 1.26
C HIS A 36 11.76 26.19 1.98
N LEU A 37 12.25 25.06 2.51
CA LEU A 37 13.66 24.90 2.83
C LEU A 37 14.42 24.63 1.53
N PRO A 38 15.39 25.48 1.13
CA PRO A 38 16.18 25.23 -0.07
C PRO A 38 17.01 23.95 0.09
N PRO A 39 17.13 23.11 -0.96
CA PRO A 39 17.88 21.87 -0.89
C PRO A 39 19.38 22.19 -0.96
N LYS A 40 19.97 22.59 0.16
CA LYS A 40 21.42 22.79 0.27
C LYS A 40 21.92 22.24 1.60
N SER A 41 21.95 20.91 1.72
CA SER A 41 22.94 20.15 2.53
C SER A 41 22.57 18.68 2.83
N VAL A 42 21.54 18.09 2.20
CA VAL A 42 21.08 16.75 2.63
C VAL A 42 21.75 15.65 1.81
N ASP A 43 22.81 14.99 2.25
CA ASP A 43 23.38 13.80 1.57
C ASP A 43 22.70 12.50 2.05
N GLY A 44 22.71 11.46 1.21
CA GLY A 44 22.32 10.09 1.60
C GLY A 44 20.84 9.70 1.36
N PRO A 45 20.27 8.78 2.16
CA PRO A 45 18.94 8.17 1.95
C PRO A 45 17.78 9.16 1.85
N ILE A 46 17.87 10.31 2.52
CA ILE A 46 16.85 11.36 2.49
C ILE A 46 16.80 12.05 1.11
N ARG A 47 17.92 12.18 0.41
CA ARG A 47 17.96 12.71 -0.97
C ARG A 47 17.25 11.76 -1.94
N ARG A 48 17.49 10.45 -1.80
CA ARG A 48 16.81 9.40 -2.57
C ARG A 48 15.31 9.38 -2.28
N GLU A 49 14.91 9.56 -1.03
CA GLU A 49 13.48 9.70 -0.67
C GLU A 49 12.86 10.92 -1.34
N LEU A 50 13.52 12.08 -1.31
CA LEU A 50 13.05 13.27 -2.00
C LEU A 50 12.96 13.07 -3.52
N GLU A 51 13.92 12.35 -4.11
CA GLU A 51 13.89 11.97 -5.53
C GLU A 51 12.72 11.02 -5.84
N LEU A 52 12.47 9.99 -5.02
CA LEU A 52 11.36 9.06 -5.16
C LEU A 52 10.01 9.75 -4.95
N LEU A 53 9.87 10.60 -3.93
CA LEU A 53 8.69 11.43 -3.70
C LEU A 53 8.46 12.44 -4.83
N SER A 54 9.52 12.89 -5.49
CA SER A 54 9.43 13.76 -6.68
C SER A 54 9.15 13.00 -7.97
N SER A 55 9.31 11.68 -7.97
CA SER A 55 9.09 10.82 -9.13
C SER A 55 7.61 10.55 -9.39
N GLU A 56 7.27 10.24 -10.65
CA GLU A 56 5.88 10.00 -11.02
C GLU A 56 5.38 8.64 -10.50
N ALA A 57 4.12 8.61 -10.05
CA ALA A 57 3.45 7.36 -9.75
C ALA A 57 3.32 6.50 -11.01
N SER A 58 3.42 5.20 -10.84
CA SER A 58 3.36 4.23 -11.94
C SER A 58 2.02 3.49 -11.93
N ILE A 59 1.56 3.09 -13.12
CA ILE A 59 0.36 2.27 -13.27
C ILE A 59 0.78 0.80 -13.29
N HIS A 60 0.20 0.01 -12.39
CA HIS A 60 0.40 -1.42 -12.27
C HIS A 60 -0.90 -2.15 -12.63
N GLU A 61 -0.84 -2.97 -13.68
CA GLU A 61 -1.88 -3.93 -14.02
C GLU A 61 -1.59 -5.25 -13.31
N TRP A 62 -2.46 -5.65 -12.39
CA TRP A 62 -2.30 -6.87 -11.60
C TRP A 62 -3.51 -7.78 -11.77
N ALA A 63 -3.30 -8.92 -12.42
CA ALA A 63 -4.32 -9.96 -12.56
C ALA A 63 -4.23 -10.93 -11.38
N PHE A 64 -5.34 -11.10 -10.66
CA PHE A 64 -5.42 -11.99 -9.50
C PHE A 64 -6.28 -13.24 -9.77
N LYS A 65 -6.98 -13.29 -10.91
CA LYS A 65 -7.72 -14.46 -11.39
C LYS A 65 -7.90 -14.40 -12.91
N GLU A 66 -8.28 -15.53 -13.53
CA GLU A 66 -8.62 -15.58 -14.94
C GLU A 66 -9.77 -14.58 -15.25
N ASN A 67 -9.45 -13.53 -16.02
CA ASN A 67 -10.31 -12.40 -16.37
C ASN A 67 -10.68 -11.44 -15.22
N GLU A 68 -9.99 -11.49 -14.07
CA GLU A 68 -10.14 -10.48 -13.01
C GLU A 68 -8.78 -9.87 -12.66
N GLY A 69 -8.74 -8.54 -12.65
CA GLY A 69 -7.53 -7.78 -12.34
C GLY A 69 -7.83 -6.37 -11.87
N LEU A 70 -6.79 -5.69 -11.42
CA LEU A 70 -6.80 -4.32 -10.94
C LEU A 70 -5.80 -3.49 -11.75
N SER A 71 -6.19 -2.27 -12.07
CA SER A 71 -5.26 -1.20 -12.42
C SER A 71 -5.04 -0.36 -11.18
N LEU A 72 -3.79 -0.22 -10.76
CA LEU A 72 -3.37 0.44 -9.52
C LEU A 72 -2.40 1.58 -9.84
N ILE A 73 -2.63 2.75 -9.27
CA ILE A 73 -1.66 3.85 -9.29
C ILE A 73 -0.80 3.71 -8.02
N VAL A 74 0.50 3.52 -8.21
CA VAL A 74 1.45 3.23 -7.13
C VAL A 74 2.52 4.31 -7.09
N PRO A 75 2.55 5.14 -6.02
CA PRO A 75 3.66 6.05 -5.76
C PRO A 75 4.99 5.29 -5.62
N ALA A 76 6.11 5.89 -6.00
CA ALA A 76 7.41 5.22 -5.97
C ALA A 76 7.87 4.79 -4.57
N THR A 77 7.29 5.36 -3.51
CA THR A 77 7.57 5.05 -2.10
C THR A 77 6.57 4.07 -1.49
N VAL A 78 5.68 3.50 -2.30
CA VAL A 78 4.65 2.53 -1.89
C VAL A 78 4.94 1.19 -2.55
N TYR A 79 4.85 0.12 -1.78
CA TYR A 79 5.14 -1.22 -2.29
C TYR A 79 4.14 -1.63 -3.40
N PRO A 80 4.62 -1.90 -4.63
CA PRO A 80 3.77 -2.35 -5.73
C PRO A 80 3.37 -3.81 -5.55
N PRO A 81 2.28 -4.28 -6.20
CA PRO A 81 1.97 -5.70 -6.20
C PRO A 81 3.10 -6.51 -6.86
N ARG A 82 3.58 -7.55 -6.18
CA ARG A 82 4.60 -8.50 -6.68
C ARG A 82 4.12 -9.95 -6.54
N GLU A 83 5.03 -10.91 -6.67
CA GLU A 83 4.73 -12.35 -6.60
C GLU A 83 4.13 -12.75 -5.24
N ASP A 84 4.66 -12.20 -4.16
CA ASP A 84 4.18 -12.35 -2.78
C ASP A 84 2.71 -11.93 -2.61
N THR A 85 2.33 -10.83 -3.25
CA THR A 85 0.96 -10.29 -3.29
C THR A 85 0.01 -11.29 -3.94
N GLY A 86 0.45 -11.91 -5.05
CA GLY A 86 -0.28 -12.97 -5.74
C GLY A 86 -0.44 -14.23 -4.89
N LEU A 87 0.63 -14.65 -4.21
CA LEU A 87 0.63 -15.82 -3.34
C LEU A 87 -0.34 -15.64 -2.17
N LEU A 88 -0.27 -14.49 -1.49
CA LEU A 88 -1.13 -14.15 -0.36
C LEU A 88 -2.60 -14.16 -0.77
N PHE A 89 -2.94 -13.48 -1.87
CA PHE A 89 -4.29 -13.49 -2.41
C PHE A 89 -4.76 -14.91 -2.76
N SER A 90 -3.90 -15.74 -3.38
CA SER A 90 -4.28 -17.13 -3.72
C SER A 90 -4.64 -17.93 -2.48
N CYS A 91 -3.93 -17.76 -1.37
CA CYS A 91 -4.20 -18.45 -0.11
C CYS A 91 -5.53 -17.99 0.48
N LEU A 92 -5.76 -16.67 0.54
CA LEU A 92 -7.00 -16.09 1.08
C LEU A 92 -8.22 -16.44 0.23
N SER A 93 -8.10 -16.43 -1.10
CA SER A 93 -9.21 -16.76 -2.01
C SER A 93 -9.73 -18.19 -1.87
N LYS A 94 -8.89 -19.13 -1.39
CA LYS A 94 -9.27 -20.52 -1.10
C LYS A 94 -10.17 -20.65 0.12
N LEU A 95 -10.23 -19.64 0.98
CA LEU A 95 -11.13 -19.58 2.15
C LEU A 95 -12.58 -19.24 1.75
N GLY A 96 -12.82 -19.05 0.45
CA GLY A 96 -14.13 -18.72 -0.11
C GLY A 96 -14.40 -17.22 -0.17
N LYS A 97 -15.60 -16.87 -0.62
CA LYS A 97 -16.08 -15.49 -0.65
C LYS A 97 -16.22 -14.93 0.76
N GLY A 98 -16.09 -13.61 0.91
CA GLY A 98 -16.27 -12.98 2.20
C GLY A 98 -17.70 -13.19 2.72
N ASP A 99 -18.70 -13.04 1.85
CA ASP A 99 -20.13 -13.14 2.21
C ASP A 99 -20.48 -12.28 3.44
N GLY A 100 -19.85 -11.10 3.55
CA GLY A 100 -20.01 -10.18 4.69
C GLY A 100 -19.06 -10.43 5.86
N ARG A 101 -18.19 -11.45 5.79
CA ARG A 101 -17.09 -11.65 6.75
C ARG A 101 -16.09 -10.50 6.72
N LYS A 102 -15.48 -10.24 7.86
CA LYS A 102 -14.58 -9.11 8.10
C LYS A 102 -13.13 -9.54 8.01
N LEU A 103 -12.34 -8.76 7.30
CA LEU A 103 -10.89 -8.99 7.15
C LEU A 103 -10.11 -7.73 7.54
N LEU A 104 -9.03 -7.93 8.30
CA LEU A 104 -8.00 -6.93 8.53
C LEU A 104 -6.74 -7.29 7.74
N GLU A 105 -6.27 -6.39 6.89
CA GLU A 105 -4.92 -6.45 6.30
C GLU A 105 -4.00 -5.44 6.99
N ILE A 106 -2.84 -5.91 7.44
CA ILE A 106 -1.76 -5.08 8.00
C ILE A 106 -0.70 -4.90 6.91
N GLY A 107 -0.25 -3.66 6.69
CA GLY A 107 0.73 -3.33 5.65
C GLY A 107 0.13 -3.34 4.25
N CYS A 108 -0.85 -2.47 4.00
CA CYS A 108 -1.66 -2.52 2.78
C CYS A 108 -0.94 -2.11 1.49
N GLY A 109 0.13 -1.31 1.60
CA GLY A 109 0.90 -0.83 0.44
C GLY A 109 0.00 -0.19 -0.63
N SER A 110 0.06 -0.71 -1.85
CA SER A 110 -0.78 -0.28 -2.98
C SER A 110 -2.28 -0.60 -2.85
N GLY A 111 -2.65 -1.47 -1.90
CA GLY A 111 -4.03 -1.91 -1.66
C GLY A 111 -4.47 -3.10 -2.50
N ALA A 112 -3.55 -3.75 -3.24
CA ALA A 112 -3.87 -4.80 -4.20
C ALA A 112 -4.70 -5.94 -3.60
N VAL A 113 -4.22 -6.54 -2.50
CA VAL A 113 -4.89 -7.68 -1.83
C VAL A 113 -6.21 -7.23 -1.21
N SER A 114 -6.22 -6.14 -0.43
CA SER A 114 -7.42 -5.51 0.12
C SER A 114 -8.52 -5.29 -0.91
N ILE A 115 -8.20 -4.68 -2.06
CA ILE A 115 -9.17 -4.35 -3.11
C ILE A 115 -9.69 -5.64 -3.76
N ALA A 116 -8.83 -6.61 -4.03
CA ALA A 116 -9.25 -7.88 -4.60
C ALA A 116 -10.16 -8.68 -3.65
N LEU A 117 -9.88 -8.65 -2.34
CA LEU A 117 -10.73 -9.31 -1.34
C LEU A 117 -12.07 -8.58 -1.15
N ALA A 118 -12.08 -7.25 -1.21
CA ALA A 118 -13.33 -6.49 -1.24
C ALA A 118 -14.18 -6.86 -2.47
N LYS A 119 -13.57 -7.05 -3.65
CA LYS A 119 -14.27 -7.59 -4.84
C LYS A 119 -14.80 -9.02 -4.63
N PHE A 120 -14.14 -9.80 -3.77
CA PHE A 120 -14.56 -11.14 -3.37
C PHE A 120 -15.61 -11.16 -2.23
N GLY A 121 -16.15 -10.00 -1.85
CA GLY A 121 -17.28 -9.88 -0.91
C GLY A 121 -16.87 -9.80 0.57
N TRP A 122 -15.60 -9.51 0.86
CA TRP A 122 -15.12 -9.26 2.22
C TRP A 122 -15.42 -7.81 2.66
N GLU A 123 -15.78 -7.62 3.93
CA GLU A 123 -15.74 -6.30 4.58
C GLU A 123 -14.30 -6.03 5.02
N VAL A 124 -13.57 -5.28 4.19
CA VAL A 124 -12.13 -5.07 4.38
C VAL A 124 -11.85 -3.82 5.21
N THR A 125 -11.12 -4.00 6.30
CA THR A 125 -10.35 -2.96 6.98
C THR A 125 -8.88 -3.19 6.68
N THR A 126 -8.13 -2.12 6.46
CA THR A 126 -6.71 -2.22 6.17
C THR A 126 -5.93 -1.09 6.83
N CYS A 127 -4.67 -1.33 7.12
CA CYS A 127 -3.81 -0.35 7.75
C CYS A 127 -2.38 -0.40 7.22
N ASP A 128 -1.72 0.74 7.30
CA ASP A 128 -0.31 0.91 6.93
C ASP A 128 0.28 2.07 7.72
N VAL A 129 1.55 1.93 8.12
CA VAL A 129 2.30 2.99 8.79
C VAL A 129 2.69 4.11 7.82
N ASN A 130 2.71 3.81 6.53
CA ASN A 130 2.98 4.77 5.47
C ASN A 130 1.68 5.50 5.05
N PRO A 131 1.53 6.81 5.33
CA PRO A 131 0.33 7.55 4.93
C PRO A 131 0.14 7.64 3.40
N LEU A 132 1.22 7.52 2.61
CA LEU A 132 1.11 7.46 1.15
C LEU A 132 0.52 6.12 0.66
N ALA A 133 0.76 5.02 1.39
CA ALA A 133 0.12 3.73 1.13
C ALA A 133 -1.39 3.79 1.42
N ILE A 134 -1.79 4.48 2.50
CA ILE A 134 -3.21 4.73 2.81
C ILE A 134 -3.88 5.57 1.71
N ALA A 135 -3.22 6.64 1.26
CA ALA A 135 -3.72 7.47 0.17
C ALA A 135 -3.83 6.68 -1.15
N ALA A 136 -2.80 5.91 -1.51
CA ALA A 136 -2.78 5.07 -2.69
C ALA A 136 -3.89 4.01 -2.65
N THR A 137 -4.02 3.29 -1.54
CA THR A 137 -5.05 2.27 -1.33
C THR A 137 -6.45 2.86 -1.42
N THR A 138 -6.69 4.01 -0.80
CA THR A 138 -8.00 4.70 -0.86
C THR A 138 -8.34 5.13 -2.29
N GLY A 139 -7.38 5.73 -3.01
CA GLY A 139 -7.56 6.12 -4.41
C GLY A 139 -7.80 4.93 -5.33
N ASN A 140 -7.01 3.87 -5.16
CA ASN A 140 -7.14 2.63 -5.93
C ASN A 140 -8.45 1.91 -5.65
N ALA A 141 -8.93 1.91 -4.41
CA ALA A 141 -10.23 1.34 -4.05
C ALA A 141 -11.38 2.07 -4.75
N SER A 142 -11.35 3.40 -4.72
CA SER A 142 -12.32 4.25 -5.42
C SER A 142 -12.28 3.99 -6.93
N TYR A 143 -11.09 3.97 -7.54
CA TYR A 143 -10.90 3.70 -8.96
C TYR A 143 -11.44 2.31 -9.37
N ASN A 144 -11.21 1.30 -8.53
CA ASN A 144 -11.69 -0.06 -8.74
C ASN A 144 -13.13 -0.29 -8.25
N LYS A 145 -13.84 0.77 -7.84
CA LYS A 145 -15.26 0.78 -7.42
C LYS A 145 -15.55 -0.20 -6.28
N VAL A 146 -14.66 -0.24 -5.29
CA VAL A 146 -14.87 -1.00 -4.05
C VAL A 146 -14.86 -0.08 -2.84
N ASN A 147 -15.59 -0.49 -1.80
CA ASN A 147 -15.56 0.17 -0.51
C ASN A 147 -14.66 -0.63 0.44
N LEU A 148 -13.78 0.05 1.15
CA LEU A 148 -12.97 -0.50 2.24
C LEU A 148 -12.68 0.60 3.25
N THR A 149 -12.22 0.23 4.44
CA THR A 149 -11.74 1.18 5.47
C THR A 149 -10.22 1.15 5.51
N ALA A 150 -9.56 2.27 5.21
CA ALA A 150 -8.10 2.40 5.32
C ALA A 150 -7.73 3.29 6.51
N ILE A 151 -6.85 2.81 7.38
CA ILE A 151 -6.45 3.49 8.62
C ILE A 151 -4.93 3.63 8.64
N GLU A 152 -4.42 4.85 8.77
CA GLU A 152 -3.00 5.04 9.07
C GLU A 152 -2.69 4.44 10.44
N GLY A 153 -1.78 3.48 10.48
CA GLY A 153 -1.46 2.73 11.68
C GLY A 153 -0.85 1.36 11.38
N GLY A 154 -0.26 0.76 12.40
CA GLY A 154 0.39 -0.54 12.30
C GLY A 154 0.92 -0.96 13.67
N LEU A 155 1.49 -2.15 13.74
CA LEU A 155 2.11 -2.68 14.95
C LEU A 155 3.42 -1.95 15.24
N ASN A 156 3.57 -1.47 16.47
CA ASN A 156 4.83 -0.97 16.99
C ASN A 156 5.62 -2.09 17.70
N GLU A 157 6.85 -1.79 18.12
CA GLU A 157 7.75 -2.73 18.81
C GLU A 157 7.15 -3.33 20.09
N GLY A 158 6.21 -2.63 20.73
CA GLY A 158 5.49 -3.11 21.90
C GLY A 158 4.29 -4.01 21.59
N GLY A 159 4.06 -4.35 20.33
CA GLY A 159 2.90 -5.14 19.88
C GLY A 159 1.56 -4.38 19.93
N ASN A 160 1.59 -3.07 20.13
CA ASN A 160 0.38 -2.23 20.12
C ASN A 160 0.18 -1.63 18.73
N PHE A 161 -1.08 -1.44 18.35
CA PHE A 161 -1.39 -0.70 17.13
C PHE A 161 -1.36 0.80 17.38
N THR A 162 -0.70 1.54 16.50
CA THR A 162 -1.03 2.96 16.34
C THR A 162 -2.48 3.07 15.86
N ASN A 163 -3.28 3.96 16.46
CA ASN A 163 -4.73 4.08 16.20
C ASN A 163 -5.53 2.79 16.49
N GLN A 164 -5.09 1.99 17.48
CA GLN A 164 -5.72 0.74 17.88
C GLN A 164 -7.24 0.83 18.07
N GLN A 165 -7.75 1.89 18.70
CA GLN A 165 -9.20 2.01 18.93
C GLN A 165 -10.00 2.09 17.63
N LEU A 166 -9.42 2.69 16.58
CA LEU A 166 -10.07 2.74 15.26
C LEU A 166 -10.14 1.34 14.66
N ILE A 167 -9.06 0.56 14.72
CA ILE A 167 -9.01 -0.81 14.20
C ILE A 167 -9.96 -1.72 14.98
N GLU A 168 -9.91 -1.67 16.31
CA GLU A 168 -10.78 -2.47 17.19
C GLU A 168 -12.27 -2.18 16.98
N SER A 169 -12.64 -0.93 16.71
CA SER A 169 -14.04 -0.54 16.43
C SER A 169 -14.61 -1.19 15.16
N ARG A 170 -13.75 -1.68 14.25
CA ARG A 170 -14.16 -2.35 13.00
C ARG A 170 -14.32 -3.86 13.17
N GLY A 171 -13.74 -4.43 14.22
CA GLY A 171 -13.79 -5.85 14.51
C GLY A 171 -15.14 -6.35 15.04
N PRO A 172 -15.18 -7.60 15.55
CA PRO A 172 -14.12 -8.61 15.44
C PRO A 172 -13.86 -8.99 13.98
N PHE A 173 -12.64 -9.43 13.66
CA PHE A 173 -12.25 -9.87 12.32
C PHE A 173 -12.27 -11.39 12.24
N ASP A 174 -12.76 -11.93 11.12
CA ASP A 174 -12.70 -13.37 10.82
C ASP A 174 -11.29 -13.76 10.36
N ILE A 175 -10.58 -12.84 9.70
CA ILE A 175 -9.21 -13.01 9.23
C ILE A 175 -8.40 -11.75 9.54
N ILE A 176 -7.20 -11.96 10.07
CA ILE A 176 -6.14 -10.95 10.09
C ILE A 176 -5.02 -11.48 9.20
N THR A 177 -4.55 -10.66 8.28
CA THR A 177 -3.49 -11.01 7.34
C THR A 177 -2.42 -9.93 7.28
N TRP A 178 -1.19 -10.33 7.02
CA TRP A 178 -0.05 -9.43 6.93
C TRP A 178 0.99 -10.04 6.01
N ASN A 179 1.32 -9.35 4.90
CA ASN A 179 2.51 -9.66 4.12
C ASN A 179 3.70 -9.05 4.87
N LEU A 180 4.30 -9.82 5.79
CA LEU A 180 5.31 -9.30 6.71
C LEU A 180 6.52 -8.72 5.94
N PRO A 181 7.20 -7.70 6.49
CA PRO A 181 8.53 -7.34 6.02
C PRO A 181 9.49 -8.54 6.21
N TYR A 182 9.91 -9.18 5.13
CA TYR A 182 10.78 -10.36 5.18
C TYR A 182 12.27 -10.05 4.93
N LEU A 183 12.61 -8.79 4.63
CA LEU A 183 13.99 -8.44 4.30
C LEU A 183 14.77 -8.15 5.57
N SER A 184 15.89 -8.85 5.72
CA SER A 184 16.91 -8.45 6.68
C SER A 184 17.37 -7.04 6.36
N PRO A 185 17.53 -6.15 7.36
CA PRO A 185 18.05 -4.81 7.12
C PRO A 185 19.34 -4.89 6.33
N VAL A 186 19.39 -4.20 5.18
CA VAL A 186 20.52 -4.23 4.26
C VAL A 186 21.79 -3.78 4.98
N LYS A 187 22.82 -4.64 5.04
CA LYS A 187 24.13 -4.30 5.61
C LYS A 187 25.03 -3.73 4.52
N GLY A 188 25.35 -2.43 4.59
CA GLY A 188 26.35 -1.78 3.70
C GLY A 188 25.77 -0.88 2.62
N ASP A 189 26.46 -0.81 1.47
CA ASP A 189 26.22 0.10 0.32
C ASP A 189 25.45 -0.57 -0.85
N GLU A 190 24.67 -1.63 -0.60
CA GLU A 190 23.77 -2.19 -1.61
C GLU A 190 22.62 -1.21 -1.94
N GLU A 191 21.93 -1.40 -3.08
CA GLU A 191 20.80 -0.56 -3.50
C GLU A 191 19.69 -0.54 -2.43
N LYS A 192 19.71 0.51 -1.59
CA LYS A 192 18.67 0.77 -0.58
C LYS A 192 17.40 1.21 -1.28
N LEU A 193 16.24 0.75 -0.80
CA LEU A 193 14.98 1.35 -1.21
C LEU A 193 14.89 2.75 -0.58
N GLY A 194 13.89 3.54 -0.97
CA GLY A 194 13.65 4.80 -0.24
C GLY A 194 13.37 4.51 1.23
N PRO A 195 13.82 5.33 2.20
CA PRO A 195 13.51 5.19 3.63
C PRO A 195 12.07 4.78 3.97
N LEU A 196 11.08 5.24 3.20
CA LEU A 196 9.67 4.92 3.43
C LEU A 196 9.26 3.55 2.89
N GLU A 197 9.88 3.11 1.79
CA GLU A 197 9.75 1.75 1.27
C GLU A 197 10.53 0.74 2.15
N ASP A 198 11.74 1.11 2.58
CA ASP A 198 12.53 0.38 3.56
C ASP A 198 11.77 0.21 4.89
N ALA A 199 11.09 1.24 5.40
CA ALA A 199 10.33 1.15 6.65
C ALA A 199 9.16 0.14 6.57
N GLY A 200 8.60 -0.10 5.38
CA GLY A 200 7.58 -1.13 5.16
C GLY A 200 8.16 -2.55 4.97
N LEU A 201 9.48 -2.68 4.81
CA LEU A 201 10.17 -3.92 4.45
C LEU A 201 11.21 -4.40 5.47
N VAL A 202 11.65 -3.53 6.37
CA VAL A 202 12.65 -3.84 7.39
C VAL A 202 11.98 -4.48 8.61
N ASP A 203 12.39 -5.71 8.89
CA ASP A 203 12.04 -6.38 10.14
C ASP A 203 12.91 -5.84 11.30
N THR A 204 12.36 -5.79 12.52
CA THR A 204 13.03 -5.12 13.66
C THR A 204 14.34 -5.82 14.05
N GLN A 205 15.37 -5.04 14.41
CA GLN A 205 16.69 -5.60 14.76
C GLN A 205 16.73 -6.25 16.15
N GLU A 206 15.87 -5.84 17.08
CA GLU A 206 15.78 -6.47 18.40
C GLU A 206 14.82 -7.67 18.34
N ASN A 207 15.27 -8.82 18.86
CA ASN A 207 14.55 -10.10 18.93
C ASN A 207 14.24 -10.85 17.62
N ASN A 208 15.14 -10.81 16.61
CA ASN A 208 15.01 -11.55 15.35
C ASN A 208 13.80 -11.16 14.47
N GLY A 209 13.06 -10.10 14.81
CA GLY A 209 11.98 -9.57 13.99
C GLY A 209 10.63 -10.31 14.11
N TRP A 210 9.56 -9.66 13.64
CA TRP A 210 8.19 -10.21 13.60
C TRP A 210 8.09 -11.43 12.71
N GLY A 211 8.92 -11.52 11.66
CA GLY A 211 9.00 -12.69 10.80
C GLY A 211 9.40 -13.95 11.57
N VAL A 212 10.26 -13.84 12.58
CA VAL A 212 10.68 -14.97 13.43
C VAL A 212 9.77 -15.13 14.64
N ALA A 213 9.17 -14.05 15.15
CA ALA A 213 8.27 -14.13 16.29
C ALA A 213 6.91 -14.78 15.97
N LEU A 214 6.47 -14.72 14.70
CA LEU A 214 5.13 -15.15 14.27
C LEU A 214 5.12 -16.42 13.39
N LEU A 215 6.28 -16.93 12.95
CA LEU A 215 6.44 -18.17 12.18
C LEU A 215 7.08 -19.29 13.01
#